data_AF-A0A4W6EX94-F1
#
_entry.id   AF-A0A4W6EX94-F1
#
_cell.length_a   1.000
_cell.length_b   1.000
_cell.length_c   1.000
_cell.angle_alpha   90.00
_cell.angle_beta   90.00
_cell.angle_gamma   90.00
#
_symmetry.space_group_name_H-M   'P 1'
#
loop_
_entity.id
_entity.type
_entity.pdbx_description
1 polymer ?
#
loop_
_entity_poly.entity_id
_entity_poly.type
_entity_poly.pdbx_seq_one_letter_code
_entity_poly.pdbx_strand_id
1 'polypeptide(L)'
;AGQGQVVATNKYNRAYYLIRTYWYSMSSDYIKHASVGPAGIWGTDTKNKYCYYLTMNKSVLHLSSGLSMEQVDAGGDGQVVGVTPSTYRAYCLRDSYSLAYKGTGSVSWNYHSRILKYYTCGPKYGCWGVDSITPSSCSYSSWRYVSGLSMKMIEVASDGSVFGVATNGRVYQRTGIYSSRTYGLSWSYVSMQKPISHVTYDLGNLWAVTTSGLLLQCSQ
;
A
#
# COMPACT_ATOMS: atom_id res chain seq x y z
N ALA A 1 4.86 3.12 4.49
CA ALA A 1 5.90 4.13 4.71
C ALA A 1 6.29 4.67 3.36
N GLY A 2 6.67 5.94 3.28
CA GLY A 2 6.99 6.60 2.02
C GLY A 2 7.36 8.05 2.26
N GLN A 3 8.30 8.58 1.48
CA GLN A 3 8.81 9.96 1.61
C GLN A 3 9.36 10.29 3.01
N GLY A 4 9.95 9.30 3.70
CA GLY A 4 10.45 9.42 5.07
C GLY A 4 9.35 9.44 6.13
N GLN A 5 8.09 9.22 5.75
CA GLN A 5 6.95 9.24 6.65
C GLN A 5 6.45 7.81 6.92
N VAL A 6 5.90 7.61 8.11
CA VAL A 6 5.29 6.34 8.53
C VAL A 6 3.94 6.61 9.14
N VAL A 7 2.93 5.91 8.63
CA VAL A 7 1.58 5.86 9.19
C VAL A 7 1.20 4.42 9.51
N ALA A 8 0.36 4.24 10.52
CA ALA A 8 -0.11 2.93 10.93
C ALA A 8 -1.52 3.01 11.49
N THR A 9 -2.26 1.92 11.36
CA THR A 9 -3.53 1.70 12.06
C THR A 9 -3.34 0.63 13.13
N ASN A 10 -3.99 0.79 14.28
CA ASN A 10 -3.96 -0.23 15.33
C ASN A 10 -5.17 -1.18 15.24
N LYS A 11 -5.22 -2.20 16.12
CA LYS A 11 -6.34 -3.15 16.19
C LYS A 11 -7.72 -2.54 16.47
N TYR A 12 -7.77 -1.28 16.90
CA TYR A 12 -9.00 -0.53 17.13
C TYR A 12 -9.32 0.40 15.95
N ASN A 13 -8.65 0.24 14.81
CA ASN A 13 -8.79 1.08 13.62
C ASN A 13 -8.48 2.57 13.89
N ARG A 14 -7.60 2.88 14.84
CA ARG A 14 -7.13 4.27 15.04
C ARG A 14 -5.87 4.50 14.21
N ALA A 15 -5.87 5.57 13.42
CA ALA A 15 -4.73 5.96 12.59
C ALA A 15 -3.74 6.84 13.36
N TYR A 16 -2.46 6.55 13.17
CA TYR A 16 -1.34 7.27 13.75
C TYR A 16 -0.30 7.61 12.70
N TYR A 17 0.43 8.69 12.94
CA TYR A 17 1.63 9.05 12.20
C TYR A 17 2.82 9.13 13.15
N LEU A 18 4.00 8.76 12.65
CA LEU A 18 5.23 8.78 13.40
C LEU A 18 5.95 10.11 13.20
N ILE A 19 6.28 10.80 14.30
CA ILE A 19 7.25 11.89 14.29
C ILE A 19 8.39 11.49 15.21
N ARG A 20 9.62 11.43 14.67
CA ARG A 20 10.80 10.92 15.38
C ARG A 20 10.54 9.49 15.90
N THR A 21 10.25 9.35 17.18
CA THR A 21 10.01 8.08 17.87
C THR A 21 8.61 8.00 18.51
N TYR A 22 7.77 9.02 18.30
CA TYR A 22 6.46 9.14 18.95
C TYR A 22 5.32 9.01 17.94
N TRP A 23 4.31 8.24 18.32
CA TRP A 23 3.08 8.06 17.55
C TRP A 23 2.02 9.07 17.97
N TYR A 24 1.53 9.83 17.00
CA TYR A 24 0.50 10.85 17.20
C TYR A 24 -0.79 10.44 16.49
N SER A 25 -1.94 10.65 17.12
CA SER A 25 -3.24 10.33 16.54
C SER A 25 -3.54 11.27 15.36
N MET A 26 -4.01 10.71 14.25
CA MET A 26 -4.32 11.47 13.03
C MET A 26 -5.77 11.94 12.93
N SER A 27 -6.70 11.11 13.41
CA SER A 27 -8.14 11.32 13.25
C SER A 27 -8.89 10.71 14.45
N SER A 28 -10.10 11.22 14.70
CA SER A 28 -11.07 10.63 15.63
C SER A 28 -11.84 9.45 15.04
N ASP A 29 -11.81 9.27 13.73
CA ASP A 29 -12.55 8.22 13.05
C ASP A 29 -11.76 6.91 12.95
N TYR A 30 -12.48 5.88 12.51
CA TYR A 30 -11.97 4.53 12.39
C TYR A 30 -11.46 4.26 10.96
N ILE A 31 -10.14 4.19 10.84
CA ILE A 31 -9.41 3.91 9.61
C ILE A 31 -8.88 2.48 9.66
N LYS A 32 -9.29 1.67 8.68
CA LYS A 32 -8.91 0.26 8.59
C LYS A 32 -7.54 0.10 7.94
N HIS A 33 -7.30 0.82 6.85
CA HIS A 33 -6.03 0.81 6.11
C HIS A 33 -5.56 2.25 5.88
N ALA A 34 -4.26 2.49 6.03
CA ALA A 34 -3.65 3.80 5.81
C ALA A 34 -2.34 3.64 5.03
N SER A 35 -2.08 4.60 4.16
CA SER A 35 -0.91 4.64 3.29
C SER A 35 -0.35 6.06 3.22
N VAL A 36 0.97 6.17 3.09
CA VAL A 36 1.67 7.45 2.90
C VAL A 36 2.72 7.31 1.82
N GLY A 37 2.82 8.31 0.94
CA GLY A 37 3.81 8.39 -0.12
C GLY A 37 3.73 9.72 -0.88
N PRO A 38 4.26 9.80 -2.12
CA PRO A 38 4.26 11.03 -2.90
C PRO A 38 2.86 11.61 -3.15
N ALA A 39 1.81 10.78 -3.16
CA ALA A 39 0.42 11.23 -3.29
C ALA A 39 -0.20 11.78 -1.99
N GLY A 40 0.60 11.89 -0.92
CA GLY A 40 0.16 12.30 0.41
C GLY A 40 -0.25 11.11 1.28
N ILE A 41 -1.14 11.35 2.25
CA ILE A 41 -1.63 10.31 3.15
C ILE A 41 -3.08 9.98 2.80
N TRP A 42 -3.33 8.69 2.53
CA TRP A 42 -4.64 8.18 2.16
C TRP A 42 -5.05 7.01 3.06
N GLY A 43 -6.34 6.76 3.19
CA GLY A 43 -6.83 5.60 3.93
C GLY A 43 -8.27 5.22 3.61
N THR A 44 -8.71 4.07 4.12
CA THR A 44 -10.08 3.56 3.96
C THR A 44 -10.78 3.38 5.31
N ASP A 45 -12.10 3.59 5.32
CA ASP A 45 -12.92 3.36 6.51
C ASP A 45 -13.18 1.87 6.77
N THR A 46 -13.70 1.57 7.96
CA THR A 46 -14.03 0.19 8.35
C THR A 46 -15.19 -0.42 7.57
N LYS A 47 -16.01 0.40 6.90
CA LYS A 47 -17.13 -0.06 6.06
C LYS A 47 -16.78 -0.14 4.57
N ASN A 48 -15.53 0.16 4.20
CA ASN A 48 -15.07 0.28 2.81
C ASN A 48 -15.88 1.25 1.95
N LYS A 49 -16.62 2.16 2.57
CA LYS A 49 -17.48 3.10 1.88
C LYS A 49 -16.71 4.30 1.38
N TYR A 50 -15.67 4.71 2.10
CA TYR A 50 -14.98 5.96 1.84
C TYR A 50 -13.47 5.80 1.77
N CYS A 51 -12.88 6.52 0.82
CA CYS A 51 -11.46 6.86 0.85
C CYS A 51 -11.29 8.25 1.47
N TYR A 52 -10.23 8.39 2.23
CA TYR A 52 -9.86 9.62 2.92
C TYR A 52 -8.53 10.13 2.42
N TYR A 53 -8.44 11.44 2.26
CA TYR A 53 -7.19 12.17 2.31
C TYR A 53 -6.97 12.67 3.75
N LEU A 54 -5.84 12.30 4.35
CA LEU A 54 -5.50 12.58 5.74
C LEU A 54 -4.48 13.72 5.80
N THR A 55 -4.80 14.79 6.55
CA THR A 55 -3.85 15.90 6.76
C THR A 55 -3.20 15.83 8.13
N MET A 56 -1.94 16.28 8.24
CA MET A 56 -1.17 16.26 9.49
C MET A 56 -1.65 17.31 10.51
N ASN A 57 -2.35 18.36 10.08
CA ASN A 57 -2.54 19.58 10.88
C ASN A 57 -3.92 19.76 11.50
N LYS A 58 -4.87 18.86 11.28
CA LYS A 58 -6.18 18.76 11.96
C LYS A 58 -6.94 17.60 11.35
N SER A 59 -7.77 16.98 12.17
CA SER A 59 -8.62 15.79 12.01
C SER A 59 -9.61 15.81 10.83
N VAL A 60 -9.27 16.41 9.70
CA VAL A 60 -10.18 16.60 8.59
C VAL A 60 -10.05 15.41 7.65
N LEU A 61 -10.97 14.48 7.84
CA LEU A 61 -11.27 13.46 6.87
C LEU A 61 -12.05 14.08 5.74
N HIS A 62 -11.41 14.05 4.60
CA HIS A 62 -12.01 14.50 3.39
C HIS A 62 -12.53 13.29 2.64
N LEU A 63 -13.85 13.10 2.76
CA LEU A 63 -14.58 12.06 2.07
C LEU A 63 -14.51 12.35 0.58
N SER A 64 -13.82 11.51 -0.17
CA SER A 64 -14.02 11.53 -1.61
C SER A 64 -15.44 10.98 -1.86
N SER A 65 -16.35 11.79 -2.42
CA SER A 65 -17.51 11.24 -3.14
C SER A 65 -16.94 10.46 -4.32
N GLY A 66 -16.83 9.14 -4.15
CA GLY A 66 -16.05 8.27 -5.01
C GLY A 66 -16.37 6.80 -4.77
N LEU A 67 -15.46 5.92 -5.19
CA LEU A 67 -15.64 4.48 -5.11
C LEU A 67 -15.36 3.93 -3.70
N SER A 68 -16.15 2.95 -3.28
CA SER A 68 -15.86 2.08 -2.14
C SER A 68 -14.53 1.36 -2.32
N MET A 69 -13.62 1.45 -1.34
CA MET A 69 -12.31 0.78 -1.40
C MET A 69 -12.04 -0.06 -0.16
N GLU A 70 -11.47 -1.24 -0.38
CA GLU A 70 -10.98 -2.17 0.65
C GLU A 70 -9.58 -1.78 1.13
N GLN A 71 -8.71 -1.38 0.21
CA GLN A 71 -7.32 -0.98 0.43
C GLN A 71 -6.91 0.10 -0.57
N VAL A 72 -6.03 1.01 -0.16
CA VAL A 72 -5.44 2.05 -1.02
C VAL A 72 -3.93 2.14 -0.79
N ASP A 73 -3.19 2.61 -1.78
CA ASP A 73 -1.78 2.93 -1.66
C ASP A 73 -1.48 4.28 -2.32
N ALA A 74 -0.64 5.06 -1.64
CA ALA A 74 -0.26 6.43 -1.98
C ALA A 74 1.22 6.53 -2.40
N GLY A 75 1.89 5.39 -2.58
CA GLY A 75 3.31 5.30 -2.95
C GLY A 75 3.63 5.62 -4.41
N GLY A 76 2.64 5.74 -5.29
CA GLY A 76 2.84 6.05 -6.71
C GLY A 76 3.52 7.40 -6.94
N ASP A 77 3.90 7.67 -8.19
CA ASP A 77 4.47 8.96 -8.62
C ASP A 77 3.38 10.05 -8.68
N GLY A 78 2.88 10.42 -7.50
CA GLY A 78 1.73 11.31 -7.30
C GLY A 78 0.36 10.64 -7.42
N GLN A 79 0.26 9.40 -7.93
CA GLN A 79 -1.03 8.69 -8.07
C GLN A 79 -1.40 7.93 -6.80
N VAL A 80 -2.70 7.68 -6.62
CA VAL A 80 -3.22 6.76 -5.60
C VAL A 80 -3.81 5.56 -6.31
N VAL A 81 -3.54 4.37 -5.82
CA VAL A 81 -4.15 3.14 -6.31
C VAL A 81 -4.95 2.45 -5.22
N GLY A 82 -5.85 1.56 -5.61
CA GLY A 82 -6.62 0.82 -4.64
C GLY A 82 -7.45 -0.28 -5.25
N VAL A 83 -8.07 -1.07 -4.38
CA VAL A 83 -8.92 -2.20 -4.77
C VAL A 83 -10.28 -2.09 -4.09
N THR A 84 -11.34 -2.41 -4.82
CA THR A 84 -12.72 -2.38 -4.30
C THR A 84 -13.01 -3.58 -3.40
N PRO A 85 -13.93 -3.46 -2.42
CA PRO A 85 -14.38 -4.59 -1.63
C PRO A 85 -15.14 -5.61 -2.48
N SER A 86 -15.02 -6.89 -2.11
CA SER A 86 -15.70 -8.07 -2.68
C SER A 86 -15.36 -8.42 -4.13
N THR A 87 -15.31 -7.42 -5.03
CA THR A 87 -14.99 -7.60 -6.45
C THR A 87 -13.50 -7.50 -6.75
N TYR A 88 -12.71 -6.97 -5.81
CA TYR A 88 -11.26 -6.83 -5.92
C TYR A 88 -10.81 -6.06 -7.17
N ARG A 89 -11.66 -5.20 -7.74
CA ARG A 89 -11.33 -4.45 -8.95
C ARG A 89 -10.28 -3.40 -8.62
N ALA A 90 -9.20 -3.37 -9.41
CA ALA A 90 -8.10 -2.43 -9.24
C ALA A 90 -8.40 -1.10 -9.93
N TYR A 91 -8.21 0.01 -9.20
CA TYR A 91 -8.41 1.37 -9.67
C TYR A 91 -7.18 2.24 -9.45
N CYS A 92 -7.06 3.29 -10.28
CA CYS A 92 -6.05 4.32 -10.17
C CYS A 92 -6.69 5.71 -10.20
N LEU A 93 -6.35 6.54 -9.22
CA LEU A 93 -6.59 7.96 -9.19
C LEU A 93 -5.33 8.66 -9.69
N ARG A 94 -5.43 9.31 -10.85
CA ARG A 94 -4.28 9.96 -11.51
C ARG A 94 -3.74 11.12 -10.68
N ASP A 95 -2.43 11.35 -10.83
CA ASP A 95 -1.64 12.42 -10.20
C ASP A 95 -2.31 13.80 -10.24
N SER A 96 -2.83 14.20 -11.40
CA SER A 96 -3.47 15.49 -11.60
C SER A 96 -4.69 15.69 -10.71
N TYR A 97 -5.38 14.62 -10.33
CA TYR A 97 -6.52 14.67 -9.43
C TYR A 97 -6.11 14.48 -7.96
N SER A 98 -5.22 13.54 -7.67
CA SER A 98 -4.78 13.27 -6.29
C SER A 98 -3.98 14.44 -5.70
N LEU A 99 -3.08 15.06 -6.46
CA LEU A 99 -2.27 16.21 -5.98
C LEU A 99 -3.11 17.50 -5.86
N ALA A 100 -4.11 17.65 -6.73
CA ALA A 100 -5.05 18.77 -6.70
C ALA A 100 -6.09 18.62 -5.57
N TYR A 101 -6.38 17.40 -5.12
CA TYR A 101 -7.35 17.15 -4.06
C TYR A 101 -6.89 17.76 -2.74
N LYS A 102 -7.52 18.87 -2.35
CA LYS A 102 -7.32 19.51 -1.04
C LYS A 102 -8.42 19.12 -0.04
N GLY A 103 -9.10 18.02 -0.34
CA GLY A 103 -10.07 17.44 0.56
C GLY A 103 -11.55 17.77 0.29
N THR A 104 -11.84 18.60 -0.69
CA THR A 104 -13.22 18.95 -1.03
C THR A 104 -13.52 18.54 -2.47
N GLY A 105 -14.74 18.05 -2.71
CA GLY A 105 -15.20 17.63 -4.03
C GLY A 105 -15.05 16.13 -4.33
N SER A 106 -15.43 15.75 -5.54
CA SER A 106 -15.36 14.37 -6.05
C SER A 106 -14.03 14.10 -6.74
N VAL A 107 -13.56 12.85 -6.66
CA VAL A 107 -12.38 12.38 -7.41
C VAL A 107 -12.81 11.32 -8.43
N SER A 108 -12.11 11.26 -9.57
CA SER A 108 -12.43 10.33 -10.65
C SER A 108 -11.42 9.18 -10.71
N TRP A 109 -11.88 7.99 -10.32
CA TRP A 109 -11.08 6.76 -10.33
C TRP A 109 -11.20 6.04 -11.68
N ASN A 110 -10.06 5.58 -12.20
CA ASN A 110 -10.00 4.84 -13.45
C ASN A 110 -9.86 3.35 -13.17
N TYR A 111 -10.75 2.53 -13.72
CA TYR A 111 -10.62 1.07 -13.63
C TYR A 111 -9.44 0.60 -14.49
N HIS A 112 -8.56 -0.21 -13.90
CA HIS A 112 -7.35 -0.71 -14.56
C HIS A 112 -7.52 -2.13 -15.12
N SER A 113 -8.75 -2.60 -15.31
CA SER A 113 -9.05 -3.90 -15.94
C SER A 113 -8.37 -5.09 -15.26
N ARG A 114 -8.19 -5.02 -13.93
CA ARG A 114 -7.56 -6.05 -13.11
C ARG A 114 -8.35 -6.34 -11.85
N ILE A 115 -8.18 -7.57 -11.36
CA ILE A 115 -8.72 -8.07 -10.11
C ILE A 115 -7.52 -8.38 -9.21
N LEU A 116 -7.36 -7.66 -8.11
CA LEU A 116 -6.25 -7.76 -7.18
C LEU A 116 -6.79 -7.66 -5.75
N LYS A 117 -6.29 -8.48 -4.83
CA LYS A 117 -6.62 -8.34 -3.40
C LYS A 117 -5.78 -7.28 -2.69
N TYR A 118 -4.67 -6.89 -3.30
CA TYR A 118 -3.78 -5.84 -2.80
C TYR A 118 -3.08 -5.18 -3.98
N TYR A 119 -3.01 -3.85 -4.00
CA TYR A 119 -2.41 -3.07 -5.09
C TYR A 119 -1.58 -1.93 -4.53
N THR A 120 -0.33 -1.85 -4.97
CA THR A 120 0.67 -0.86 -4.52
C THR A 120 1.51 -0.36 -5.69
N CYS A 121 1.96 0.88 -5.62
CA CYS A 121 2.84 1.50 -6.59
C CYS A 121 4.01 2.19 -5.88
N GLY A 122 5.15 2.24 -6.57
CA GLY A 122 6.25 3.13 -6.22
C GLY A 122 6.46 4.16 -7.33
N PRO A 123 7.19 5.25 -7.06
CA PRO A 123 7.56 6.20 -8.10
C PRO A 123 8.60 5.62 -9.07
N LYS A 124 9.32 4.58 -8.63
CA LYS A 124 10.26 3.81 -9.46
C LYS A 124 9.68 2.47 -9.82
N TYR A 125 9.84 2.11 -11.10
CA TYR A 125 9.60 0.75 -11.62
C TYR A 125 8.15 0.24 -11.58
N GLY A 126 7.21 1.13 -11.28
CA GLY A 126 5.78 0.89 -11.47
C GLY A 126 5.10 0.23 -10.28
N CYS A 127 4.07 -0.56 -10.58
CA CYS A 127 3.16 -1.08 -9.58
C CYS A 127 3.19 -2.60 -9.46
N TRP A 128 2.89 -3.07 -8.27
CA TRP A 128 2.80 -4.48 -7.92
C TRP A 128 1.44 -4.78 -7.32
N GLY A 129 0.99 -6.01 -7.49
CA GLY A 129 -0.29 -6.45 -6.98
C GLY A 129 -0.25 -7.91 -6.60
N VAL A 130 -1.11 -8.29 -5.66
CA VAL A 130 -1.35 -9.68 -5.34
C VAL A 130 -2.70 -10.08 -5.91
N ASP A 131 -2.69 -11.10 -6.77
CA ASP A 131 -3.91 -11.64 -7.35
C ASP A 131 -4.67 -12.50 -6.33
N SER A 132 -5.99 -12.56 -6.52
CA SER A 132 -6.89 -13.49 -5.84
C SER A 132 -6.90 -14.86 -6.53
N ILE A 133 -6.53 -14.93 -7.81
CA ILE A 133 -6.57 -16.13 -8.65
C ILE A 133 -5.25 -16.27 -9.41
N THR A 134 -4.73 -17.47 -9.57
CA THR A 134 -3.58 -17.72 -10.46
C THR A 134 -4.03 -17.48 -11.92
N PRO A 135 -3.40 -16.58 -12.70
CA PRO A 135 -3.88 -16.29 -14.05
C PRO A 135 -3.88 -17.55 -14.92
N SER A 136 -5.02 -17.89 -15.52
CA SER A 136 -5.15 -19.01 -16.47
C SER A 136 -4.71 -18.64 -17.89
N SER A 137 -4.43 -17.36 -18.17
CA SER A 137 -3.92 -16.90 -19.46
C SER A 137 -2.92 -15.74 -19.32
N CYS A 138 -1.87 -15.76 -20.13
CA CYS A 138 -0.80 -14.76 -20.16
C CYS A 138 -1.17 -13.48 -20.97
N SER A 139 -2.44 -13.29 -21.33
CA SER A 139 -2.88 -12.25 -22.29
C SER A 139 -3.21 -10.92 -21.62
N TYR A 140 -2.26 -10.38 -20.87
CA TYR A 140 -2.44 -9.16 -20.09
C TYR A 140 -1.27 -8.21 -20.33
N SER A 141 -1.30 -7.49 -21.46
CA SER A 141 -0.17 -6.76 -22.06
C SER A 141 0.62 -5.81 -21.15
N SER A 142 0.06 -5.33 -20.04
CA SER A 142 0.73 -4.40 -19.10
C SER A 142 1.12 -5.02 -17.76
N TRP A 143 0.71 -6.26 -17.47
CA TRP A 143 0.97 -6.93 -16.20
C TRP A 143 1.72 -8.23 -16.43
N ARG A 144 2.81 -8.43 -15.71
CA ARG A 144 3.59 -9.65 -15.77
C ARG A 144 3.37 -10.48 -14.50
N TYR A 145 2.95 -11.72 -14.67
CA TYR A 145 2.88 -12.66 -13.56
C TYR A 145 4.29 -12.98 -13.06
N VAL A 146 4.48 -12.91 -11.73
CA VAL A 146 5.72 -13.28 -11.04
C VAL A 146 5.44 -14.53 -10.23
N SER A 147 5.98 -15.66 -10.69
CA SER A 147 5.77 -16.96 -10.06
C SER A 147 6.56 -17.13 -8.75
N GLY A 148 6.15 -18.11 -7.94
CA GLY A 148 6.97 -18.69 -6.88
C GLY A 148 6.36 -18.66 -5.48
N LEU A 149 5.68 -17.57 -5.09
CA LEU A 149 5.18 -17.40 -3.73
C LEU A 149 3.72 -16.95 -3.71
N SER A 150 2.92 -17.61 -2.86
CA SER A 150 1.58 -17.12 -2.53
C SER A 150 1.70 -15.99 -1.52
N MET A 151 1.50 -14.76 -2.00
CA MET A 151 1.58 -13.56 -1.17
C MET A 151 0.23 -13.26 -0.51
N LYS A 152 0.27 -12.72 0.71
CA LYS A 152 -0.86 -12.09 1.39
C LYS A 152 -0.96 -10.62 0.96
N MET A 153 0.19 -9.93 0.97
CA MET A 153 0.32 -8.52 0.62
C MET A 153 1.72 -8.24 0.07
N ILE A 154 1.87 -7.09 -0.58
CA ILE A 154 3.12 -6.62 -1.19
C ILE A 154 3.16 -5.09 -1.11
N GLU A 155 4.35 -4.52 -0.91
CA GLU A 155 4.59 -3.07 -0.88
C GLU A 155 5.76 -2.71 -1.80
N VAL A 156 5.63 -1.59 -2.50
CA VAL A 156 6.70 -0.98 -3.30
C VAL A 156 7.18 0.28 -2.59
N ALA A 157 8.49 0.37 -2.39
CA ALA A 157 9.12 1.52 -1.76
C ALA A 157 9.48 2.62 -2.75
N SER A 158 9.80 3.80 -2.22
CA SER A 158 10.23 4.97 -3.00
C SER A 158 11.47 4.72 -3.87
N ASP A 159 12.36 3.83 -3.43
CA ASP A 159 13.58 3.44 -4.16
C ASP A 159 13.36 2.31 -5.18
N GLY A 160 12.14 1.77 -5.28
CA GLY A 160 11.78 0.65 -6.14
C GLY A 160 12.02 -0.73 -5.51
N SER A 161 12.45 -0.78 -4.24
CA SER A 161 12.49 -2.03 -3.48
C SER A 161 11.08 -2.59 -3.28
N VAL A 162 10.96 -3.92 -3.35
CA VAL A 162 9.67 -4.60 -3.20
C VAL A 162 9.78 -5.65 -2.12
N PHE A 163 8.88 -5.55 -1.14
CA PHE A 163 8.77 -6.49 -0.03
C PHE A 163 7.35 -7.05 0.02
N GLY A 164 7.22 -8.31 0.44
CA GLY A 164 5.93 -8.95 0.60
C GLY A 164 5.89 -9.92 1.75
N VAL A 165 4.68 -10.14 2.27
CA VAL A 165 4.40 -11.15 3.29
C VAL A 165 3.69 -12.31 2.59
N ALA A 166 4.27 -13.50 2.65
CA ALA A 166 3.64 -14.72 2.16
C ALA A 166 2.47 -15.15 3.07
N THR A 167 1.57 -15.99 2.56
CA THR A 167 0.41 -16.49 3.32
C THR A 167 0.77 -17.25 4.60
N ASN A 168 2.01 -17.77 4.69
CA ASN A 168 2.57 -18.40 5.89
C ASN A 168 3.24 -17.42 6.88
N GLY A 169 3.13 -16.10 6.65
CA GLY A 169 3.68 -15.06 7.51
C GLY A 169 5.19 -14.80 7.35
N ARG A 170 5.86 -15.43 6.38
CA ARG A 170 7.27 -15.15 6.06
C ARG A 170 7.40 -13.91 5.19
N VAL A 171 8.47 -13.13 5.40
CA VAL A 171 8.78 -11.93 4.64
C VAL A 171 9.79 -12.24 3.55
N TYR A 172 9.59 -11.65 2.37
CA TYR A 172 10.50 -11.77 1.24
C TYR A 172 10.74 -10.42 0.59
N GLN A 173 11.97 -10.22 0.13
CA GLN A 173 12.34 -9.11 -0.76
C GLN A 173 12.44 -9.63 -2.19
N ARG A 174 11.91 -8.89 -3.16
CA ARG A 174 12.18 -9.15 -4.57
C ARG A 174 13.53 -8.57 -4.95
N THR A 175 14.46 -9.40 -5.41
CA THR A 175 15.81 -8.98 -5.77
C THR A 175 15.97 -8.80 -7.28
N GLY A 176 16.97 -8.01 -7.69
CA GLY A 176 17.33 -7.83 -9.10
C GLY A 176 16.37 -6.95 -9.91
N ILE A 177 15.59 -6.09 -9.24
CA ILE A 177 14.77 -5.04 -9.87
C ILE A 177 15.67 -3.89 -10.32
N TYR A 178 15.48 -3.44 -11.56
CA TYR A 178 16.06 -2.21 -12.11
C TYR A 178 15.21 -1.72 -13.30
N SER A 179 15.59 -0.60 -13.92
CA SER A 179 14.81 0.10 -14.96
C SER A 179 14.33 -0.77 -16.12
N SER A 180 15.20 -1.59 -16.71
CA SER A 180 14.84 -2.52 -17.80
C SER A 180 14.35 -3.89 -17.32
N ARG A 181 14.26 -4.13 -16.00
CA ARG A 181 13.73 -5.37 -15.41
C ARG A 181 12.95 -5.10 -14.14
N THR A 182 11.81 -4.44 -14.31
CA THR A 182 10.94 -3.99 -13.21
C THR A 182 10.33 -5.13 -12.39
N TYR A 183 10.23 -6.34 -12.95
CA TYR A 183 9.71 -7.54 -12.28
C TYR A 183 10.77 -8.33 -11.47
N GLY A 184 12.05 -7.90 -11.51
CA GLY A 184 13.15 -8.54 -10.77
C GLY A 184 13.48 -9.98 -11.19
N LEU A 185 14.33 -10.64 -10.41
CA LEU A 185 14.85 -12.00 -10.65
C LEU A 185 14.20 -13.04 -9.74
N SER A 186 14.34 -12.85 -8.43
CA SER A 186 14.07 -13.88 -7.43
C SER A 186 13.52 -13.28 -6.15
N TRP A 187 12.93 -14.13 -5.32
CA TRP A 187 12.55 -13.79 -3.95
C TRP A 187 13.67 -14.20 -3.00
N SER A 188 14.12 -13.26 -2.17
CA SER A 188 15.06 -13.52 -1.07
C SER A 188 14.31 -13.52 0.25
N TYR A 189 14.53 -14.54 1.08
CA TYR A 189 13.91 -14.63 2.40
C TYR A 189 14.52 -13.59 3.35
N VAL A 190 13.65 -12.85 4.04
CA VAL A 190 14.06 -11.92 5.10
C VAL A 190 13.71 -12.58 6.44
N SER A 191 14.75 -12.93 7.19
CA SER A 191 14.58 -13.59 8.48
C SER A 191 13.85 -12.69 9.47
N MET A 192 12.79 -13.22 10.07
CA MET A 192 11.97 -12.53 11.06
C MET A 192 11.78 -13.46 12.26
N GLN A 193 11.91 -12.93 13.47
CA GLN A 193 11.79 -13.72 14.69
C GLN A 193 10.37 -14.22 14.95
N LYS A 194 9.37 -13.57 14.35
CA LYS A 194 7.94 -13.87 14.49
C LYS A 194 7.25 -13.84 13.13
N PRO A 195 6.12 -14.56 12.96
CA PRO A 195 5.28 -14.42 11.79
C PRO A 195 4.79 -12.97 11.63
N ILE A 196 4.85 -12.48 10.40
CA ILE A 196 4.51 -11.11 10.06
C ILE A 196 3.15 -11.05 9.38
N SER A 197 2.41 -9.99 9.65
CA SER A 197 1.07 -9.74 9.13
C SER A 197 1.04 -8.67 8.04
N HIS A 198 1.96 -7.71 8.11
CA HIS A 198 2.13 -6.58 7.19
C HIS A 198 3.57 -6.07 7.24
N VAL A 199 4.10 -5.57 6.13
CA VAL A 199 5.42 -4.93 6.03
C VAL A 199 5.35 -3.69 5.17
N THR A 200 6.24 -2.73 5.37
CA THR A 200 6.48 -1.63 4.44
C THR A 200 7.94 -1.19 4.56
N TYR A 201 8.53 -0.65 3.50
CA TYR A 201 9.92 -0.25 3.48
C TYR A 201 10.06 1.15 2.90
N ASP A 202 10.90 1.96 3.51
CA ASP A 202 11.26 3.27 2.98
C ASP A 202 12.61 3.72 3.55
N LEU A 203 13.44 4.37 2.72
CA LEU A 203 14.72 4.97 3.13
C LEU A 203 15.58 4.10 4.07
N GLY A 204 15.82 2.84 3.71
CA GLY A 204 16.67 1.94 4.50
C GLY A 204 16.00 1.29 5.71
N ASN A 205 14.72 1.59 5.98
CA ASN A 205 14.00 1.10 7.14
C ASN A 205 12.86 0.16 6.71
N LEU A 206 12.95 -1.10 7.13
CA LEU A 206 11.86 -2.07 7.02
C LEU A 206 11.01 -2.02 8.28
N TRP A 207 9.74 -1.67 8.13
CA TRP A 207 8.73 -1.70 9.18
C TRP A 207 7.90 -2.96 9.03
N ALA A 208 7.72 -3.71 10.11
CA ALA A 208 6.97 -4.96 10.10
C ALA A 208 6.01 -5.04 11.29
N VAL A 209 4.79 -5.53 11.05
CA VAL A 209 3.80 -5.79 12.10
C VAL A 209 3.65 -7.29 12.27
N THR A 210 3.97 -7.82 13.45
CA THR A 210 3.78 -9.25 13.74
C THR A 210 2.31 -9.63 13.74
N THR A 211 2.00 -10.92 13.62
CA THR A 211 0.61 -11.42 13.77
C THR A 211 0.01 -11.17 15.16
N SER A 212 0.85 -10.92 16.17
CA SER A 212 0.42 -10.52 17.52
C SER A 212 0.25 -9.00 17.69
N GLY A 213 0.50 -8.21 16.64
CA GLY A 213 0.35 -6.75 16.64
C GLY A 213 1.55 -5.98 17.19
N LEU A 214 2.73 -6.61 17.32
CA LEU A 214 3.96 -5.90 17.66
C LEU A 214 4.50 -5.20 16.42
N LEU A 215 4.90 -3.93 16.57
CA LEU A 215 5.60 -3.19 15.53
C LEU A 215 7.11 -3.38 15.69
N LEU A 216 7.78 -3.74 14.61
CA LEU A 216 9.22 -3.88 14.49
C LEU A 216 9.76 -2.87 13.48
N GLN A 217 10.90 -2.25 13.77
CA GLN A 217 11.69 -1.47 12.84
C GLN A 217 13.04 -2.15 12.68
N CYS A 218 13.39 -2.48 11.43
CA CYS A 218 14.66 -3.08 11.08
C CYS A 218 15.39 -2.12 10.14
N SER A 219 16.57 -1.65 10.56
CA SER A 219 17.53 -0.97 9.69
C SER A 219 18.58 -1.97 9.21
N GLN A 220 19.08 -1.77 7.99
CA GLN A 220 20.34 -2.40 7.58
C GLN A 220 21.53 -1.73 8.27
#